data_AF-A0A960NT06-F1
#
_entry.id   AF-A0A960NT06-F1
#
_cell.length_a   1.000
_cell.length_b   1.000
_cell.length_c   1.000
_cell.angle_alpha   90.00
_cell.angle_beta   90.00
_cell.angle_gamma   90.00
#
_symmetry.space_group_name_H-M   'P 1'
#
loop_
_entity.id
_entity.type
_entity.pdbx_description
1 polymer ?
#
loop_
_entity_poly.entity_id
_entity_poly.type
_entity_poly.pdbx_seq_one_letter_code
_entity_poly.pdbx_strand_id
1 'polypeptide(L)'
;KYRTAFDIDYKWIIDAAARRQKWIDQSQSVNLWIQTPDLKTLSHMYRHAWHTGLKTTYYLRSLGASNIEKATVSVKKEVRGAAGETKAETATRDAKKVYTDAEKKACSIEAMRNGEECEACQ
;
A
#
# COMPACT_ATOMS: atom_id res chain seq x y z
N LYS A 1 -18.01 8.48 -11.61
CA LYS A 1 -17.07 7.66 -10.80
C LYS A 1 -17.82 7.23 -9.54
N TYR A 2 -17.80 5.94 -9.19
CA TYR A 2 -18.54 5.44 -8.03
C TYR A 2 -17.70 5.53 -6.75
N ARG A 3 -18.35 5.75 -5.60
CA ARG A 3 -17.69 5.76 -4.28
C ARG A 3 -17.35 4.34 -3.86
N THR A 4 -16.17 4.15 -3.28
CA THR A 4 -15.74 2.89 -2.69
C THR A 4 -16.14 2.82 -1.21
N ALA A 5 -16.01 1.63 -0.59
CA ALA A 5 -16.30 1.46 0.84
C ALA A 5 -15.44 2.35 1.76
N PHE A 6 -14.22 2.71 1.32
CA PHE A 6 -13.34 3.60 2.07
C PHE A 6 -13.70 5.08 1.92
N ASP A 7 -14.53 5.44 0.93
CA ASP A 7 -14.99 6.82 0.71
C ASP A 7 -16.27 7.15 1.50
N ILE A 8 -16.83 6.16 2.22
CA ILE A 8 -18.07 6.28 2.99
C ILE A 8 -17.71 6.34 4.48
N ASP A 9 -18.25 7.35 5.19
CA ASP A 9 -18.08 7.45 6.64
C ASP A 9 -18.70 6.23 7.35
N TYR A 10 -17.98 5.67 8.32
CA TYR A 10 -18.40 4.49 9.08
C TYR A 10 -19.78 4.65 9.72
N LYS A 11 -20.22 5.87 10.05
CA LYS A 11 -21.54 6.14 10.65
C LYS A 11 -22.66 5.66 9.76
N TRP A 12 -22.57 5.88 8.46
CA TRP A 12 -23.61 5.45 7.51
C TRP A 12 -23.75 3.93 7.50
N ILE A 13 -22.63 3.22 7.56
CA ILE A 13 -22.60 1.75 7.57
C ILE A 13 -23.20 1.22 8.86
N ILE A 14 -22.81 1.80 10.00
CA ILE A 14 -23.31 1.42 11.32
C ILE A 14 -24.82 1.73 11.43
N ASP A 15 -25.27 2.91 11.03
CA ASP A 15 -26.67 3.31 11.14
C ASP A 15 -27.57 2.45 10.24
N ALA A 16 -27.11 2.15 9.02
CA ALA A 16 -27.80 1.22 8.13
C ALA A 16 -27.88 -0.18 8.73
N ALA A 17 -26.77 -0.68 9.30
CA ALA A 17 -26.72 -1.98 9.96
C ALA A 17 -27.59 -2.05 11.22
N ALA A 18 -27.65 -0.97 12.01
CA ALA A 18 -28.49 -0.87 13.21
C ALA A 18 -29.98 -0.84 12.85
N ARG A 19 -30.36 -0.13 11.78
CA ARG A 19 -31.76 -0.11 11.30
C ARG A 19 -32.24 -1.49 10.88
N ARG A 20 -31.44 -2.24 10.14
CA ARG A 20 -31.77 -3.62 9.72
C ARG A 20 -31.69 -4.61 10.89
N GLN A 21 -30.86 -4.37 11.90
CA GLN A 21 -30.73 -5.24 13.08
C GLN A 21 -32.05 -5.43 13.84
N LYS A 22 -32.98 -4.48 13.75
CA LYS A 22 -34.32 -4.56 14.35
C LYS A 22 -35.14 -5.75 13.85
N TRP A 23 -34.86 -6.20 12.63
CA TRP A 23 -35.58 -7.29 11.96
C TRP A 23 -34.76 -8.58 11.90
N ILE A 24 -33.58 -8.61 12.52
CA ILE A 24 -32.69 -9.77 12.58
C ILE A 24 -32.71 -10.30 14.02
N ASP A 25 -33.26 -11.50 14.17
CA ASP A 25 -33.39 -12.25 15.42
C ASP A 25 -32.01 -12.54 16.05
N GLN A 26 -31.05 -12.99 15.25
CA GLN A 26 -29.67 -13.24 15.65
C GLN A 26 -28.79 -12.00 15.42
N SER A 27 -27.75 -12.10 14.60
CA SER A 27 -26.82 -11.02 14.30
C SER A 27 -26.41 -11.01 12.83
N GLN A 28 -25.54 -10.08 12.48
CA GLN A 28 -25.05 -9.86 11.12
C GLN A 28 -23.55 -9.54 11.13
N SER A 29 -22.83 -10.05 10.13
CA SER A 29 -21.41 -9.73 9.94
C SER A 29 -21.26 -8.36 9.31
N VAL A 30 -20.93 -7.35 10.12
CA VAL A 30 -20.67 -5.98 9.64
C VAL A 30 -19.17 -5.73 9.59
N ASN A 31 -18.63 -5.61 8.39
CA ASN A 31 -17.28 -5.11 8.20
C ASN A 31 -17.27 -3.60 8.37
N LEU A 32 -16.18 -3.07 8.92
CA LEU A 32 -15.94 -1.64 9.10
C LEU A 32 -14.69 -1.25 8.32
N TRP A 33 -14.75 -0.08 7.70
CA TRP A 33 -13.67 0.45 6.87
C TRP A 33 -13.20 1.78 7.42
N ILE A 34 -11.89 1.97 7.46
CA ILE A 34 -11.25 3.23 7.84
C ILE A 34 -10.09 3.50 6.87
N GLN A 35 -9.94 4.74 6.40
CA GLN A 35 -8.82 5.08 5.52
C GLN A 35 -7.52 5.13 6.32
N THR A 36 -7.47 5.97 7.35
CA THR A 36 -6.30 6.14 8.20
C THR A 36 -6.57 5.53 9.57
N PRO A 37 -5.81 4.52 9.99
CA PRO A 37 -5.99 3.94 11.32
C PRO A 37 -5.54 4.94 12.39
N ASP A 38 -6.51 5.46 13.13
CA ASP A 38 -6.31 6.33 14.29
C ASP A 38 -7.11 5.80 15.48
N LEU A 39 -6.46 5.70 16.64
CA LEU A 39 -7.07 5.10 17.83
C LEU A 39 -8.28 5.90 18.33
N LYS A 40 -8.24 7.23 18.24
CA LYS A 40 -9.36 8.09 18.64
C LYS A 40 -10.57 7.84 17.74
N THR A 41 -10.34 7.78 16.43
CA THR A 41 -11.39 7.50 15.44
C THR A 41 -11.99 6.10 15.61
N LEU A 42 -11.16 5.08 15.85
CA LEU A 42 -11.62 3.72 16.15
C LEU A 42 -12.47 3.69 17.42
N SER A 43 -12.03 4.37 18.48
CA SER A 43 -12.77 4.43 19.74
C SER A 43 -14.17 5.04 19.56
N HIS A 44 -14.28 6.15 18.80
CA HIS A 44 -15.57 6.76 18.49
C HIS A 44 -16.46 5.86 17.62
N MET A 45 -15.88 5.18 16.63
CA MET A 45 -16.60 4.27 15.76
C MET A 45 -17.22 3.10 16.55
N TYR A 46 -16.46 2.44 17.42
CA TYR A 46 -16.98 1.32 18.22
C TYR A 46 -17.98 1.78 19.29
N ARG A 47 -17.79 2.95 19.90
CA ARG A 47 -18.80 3.55 20.78
C ARG A 47 -20.09 3.83 20.04
N HIS A 48 -20.01 4.37 18.81
CA HIS A 48 -21.19 4.60 17.98
C HIS A 48 -21.93 3.30 17.64
N ALA A 49 -21.21 2.23 17.30
CA ALA A 49 -21.80 0.90 17.08
C ALA A 49 -22.53 0.37 18.32
N TRP A 50 -21.95 0.57 19.50
CA TRP A 50 -22.59 0.17 20.76
C TRP A 50 -23.84 1.00 21.07
N HIS A 51 -23.76 2.33 20.98
CA HIS A 51 -24.88 3.24 21.26
C HIS A 51 -26.06 3.07 20.29
N THR A 52 -25.80 2.64 19.05
CA THR A 52 -26.85 2.37 18.05
C THR A 52 -27.52 1.00 18.21
N GLY A 53 -27.04 0.16 19.13
CA GLY A 53 -27.62 -1.16 19.41
C GLY A 53 -27.16 -2.26 18.45
N LEU A 54 -26.00 -2.10 17.81
CA LEU A 54 -25.42 -3.14 16.96
C LEU A 54 -24.96 -4.32 17.82
N LYS A 55 -25.32 -5.55 17.45
CA LYS A 55 -24.96 -6.77 18.19
C LYS A 55 -23.51 -7.22 17.95
N THR A 56 -23.06 -7.19 16.70
CA THR A 56 -21.70 -7.65 16.33
C THR A 56 -21.06 -6.76 15.27
N THR A 57 -19.73 -6.65 15.35
CA THR A 57 -18.86 -6.17 14.26
C THR A 57 -17.95 -7.32 13.86
N TYR A 58 -17.49 -7.34 12.60
CA TYR A 58 -16.72 -8.47 12.07
C TYR A 58 -15.25 -8.08 11.85
N TYR A 59 -14.89 -7.61 10.65
CA TYR A 59 -13.53 -7.14 10.39
C TYR A 59 -13.42 -5.62 10.42
N LEU A 60 -12.31 -5.14 10.96
CA LEU A 60 -11.78 -3.82 10.68
C LEU A 60 -10.86 -3.89 9.45
N ARG A 61 -11.12 -3.06 8.45
CA ARG A 61 -10.30 -2.90 7.24
C ARG A 61 -9.71 -1.49 7.23
N SER A 62 -8.39 -1.39 7.32
CA SER A 62 -7.65 -0.15 7.10
C SER A 62 -6.94 -0.16 5.76
N LEU A 63 -6.74 1.01 5.16
CA LEU A 63 -5.76 1.14 4.08
C LEU A 63 -4.36 1.21 4.72
N GLY A 64 -3.45 0.36 4.25
CA GLY A 64 -2.03 0.49 4.60
C GLY A 64 -1.46 1.78 4.00
N ALA A 65 -0.50 2.41 4.69
CA ALA A 65 0.15 3.63 4.22
C ALA A 65 0.89 3.43 2.88
N SER A 66 1.37 2.22 2.63
CA SER A 66 1.96 1.78 1.36
C SER A 66 0.86 1.21 0.47
N ASN A 67 0.35 2.04 -0.45
CA ASN A 67 -0.46 1.54 -1.56
C ASN A 67 0.41 0.60 -2.40
N ILE A 68 -0.04 -0.65 -2.56
CA ILE A 68 0.55 -1.57 -3.54
C ILE A 68 0.27 -0.97 -4.91
N GLU A 69 1.30 -0.41 -5.55
CA GLU A 69 1.22 -0.01 -6.95
C GLU A 69 0.82 -1.24 -7.76
N LYS A 70 -0.36 -1.17 -8.38
CA LYS A 70 -0.84 -2.25 -9.23
C LYS A 70 0.03 -2.28 -10.48
N ALA A 71 0.75 -3.38 -10.68
CA ALA A 71 1.73 -3.58 -11.75
C ALA A 71 1.16 -3.54 -13.19
N THR A 72 -0.14 -3.28 -13.38
CA THR A 72 -0.82 -3.38 -14.67
C THR A 72 -1.23 -2.04 -15.28
N VAL A 73 -0.76 -0.91 -14.77
CA VAL A 73 -0.95 0.38 -15.43
C VAL A 73 0.42 0.96 -15.77
N SER A 74 0.64 1.25 -17.05
CA SER A 74 1.79 1.99 -17.55
C SER A 74 1.78 3.43 -17.01
N VAL A 75 2.12 3.59 -15.73
CA VAL A 75 2.24 4.88 -15.06
C VAL A 75 3.69 5.33 -15.15
N LYS A 76 3.90 6.53 -15.70
CA LYS A 76 5.18 7.23 -15.62
C LYS A 76 5.52 7.41 -14.14
N LYS A 77 6.63 6.79 -13.73
CA LYS A 77 7.16 6.84 -12.36
C LYS A 77 7.51 8.29 -12.01
N GLU A 78 6.59 9.01 -11.36
CA GLU A 78 6.95 10.23 -10.64
C GLU A 78 7.41 9.83 -9.24
N VAL A 79 8.71 10.00 -9.01
CA VAL A 79 9.34 9.79 -7.71
C VAL A 79 8.84 10.89 -6.77
N ARG A 80 8.03 10.52 -5.78
CA ARG A 80 7.73 11.38 -4.62
C ARG A 80 7.95 10.60 -3.33
N GLY A 81 8.92 11.08 -2.55
CA GLY A 81 9.03 10.79 -1.12
C GLY A 81 10.37 10.19 -0.71
N ALA A 82 11.38 11.04 -0.58
CA ALA A 82 12.50 10.80 0.33
C ALA A 82 12.01 11.05 1.76
N ALA A 83 12.15 10.05 2.63
CA ALA A 83 12.10 10.22 4.08
C ALA A 83 13.44 9.69 4.61
N GLY A 84 14.31 10.62 5.04
CA GLY A 84 15.60 10.29 5.62
C GLY A 84 16.73 11.24 5.22
N GLU A 85 16.88 12.29 6.04
CA GLU A 85 18.17 12.87 6.45
C GLU A 85 19.04 13.69 5.46
N THR A 86 19.32 14.92 5.92
CA THR A 86 20.51 15.77 5.70
C THR A 86 20.94 16.10 4.27
N LYS A 87 20.77 17.38 3.93
CA LYS A 87 21.44 18.08 2.83
C LYS A 87 22.97 17.95 2.96
N ALA A 88 23.61 17.28 2.01
CA ALA A 88 24.92 17.66 1.48
C ALA A 88 25.17 17.00 0.11
N GLU A 89 25.51 17.85 -0.85
CA GLU A 89 26.33 17.58 -2.04
C GLU A 89 25.76 16.79 -3.24
N THR A 90 25.40 17.59 -4.25
CA THR A 90 25.98 17.59 -5.61
C THR A 90 25.75 16.41 -6.58
N ALA A 91 25.43 16.81 -7.82
CA ALA A 91 25.62 16.11 -9.10
C ALA A 91 24.57 15.08 -9.55
N THR A 92 23.69 15.57 -10.43
CA THR A 92 23.16 14.92 -11.65
C THR A 92 23.59 13.47 -11.89
N ARG A 93 22.66 12.52 -11.76
CA ARG A 93 22.83 11.14 -12.25
C ARG A 93 21.54 10.60 -12.87
N ASP A 94 21.29 11.02 -14.10
CA ASP A 94 20.58 10.19 -15.09
C ASP A 94 21.26 10.41 -16.45
N ALA A 95 22.51 9.97 -16.54
CA ALA A 95 23.15 9.62 -17.80
C ALA A 95 23.51 8.14 -17.69
N LYS A 96 22.96 7.34 -18.61
CA LYS A 96 23.26 5.91 -18.76
C LYS A 96 24.78 5.74 -18.79
N LYS A 97 25.39 5.15 -17.76
CA LYS A 97 26.84 4.89 -17.75
C LYS A 97 27.18 3.96 -18.91
N VAL A 98 27.93 4.47 -19.87
CA VAL A 98 28.53 3.67 -20.95
C VAL A 98 29.84 3.13 -20.40
N TYR A 99 29.89 1.81 -20.20
CA TYR A 99 31.09 1.12 -19.72
C TYR A 99 32.05 0.82 -20.87
N THR A 100 33.34 0.94 -20.61
CA THR A 100 34.41 0.61 -21.55
C THR A 100 34.48 -0.90 -21.78
N ASP A 101 35.06 -1.34 -22.90
CA ASP A 101 35.08 -2.77 -23.25
C ASP A 101 35.92 -3.61 -22.29
N ALA A 102 36.90 -3.00 -21.60
CA ALA A 102 37.64 -3.64 -20.51
C ALA A 102 36.75 -3.90 -19.28
N GLU A 103 35.89 -2.96 -18.91
CA GLU A 103 34.97 -3.10 -17.77
C GLU A 103 33.87 -4.12 -18.03
N LYS A 104 33.44 -4.29 -19.29
CA LYS A 104 32.50 -5.35 -19.68
C LYS A 104 33.11 -6.75 -19.57
N LYS A 105 34.42 -6.88 -19.73
CA LYS A 105 35.14 -8.17 -19.62
C LYS A 105 35.48 -8.54 -18.17
N ALA A 106 35.50 -7.58 -17.25
CA ALA A 106 35.91 -7.81 -15.86
C ALA A 106 34.93 -8.70 -15.06
N CYS A 107 33.64 -8.73 -15.41
CA CYS A 107 32.68 -9.76 -14.98
C CYS A 107 31.37 -9.57 -15.75
N SER A 108 31.25 -10.17 -16.94
CA SER A 108 29.98 -10.21 -17.67
C SER A 108 29.34 -11.59 -17.61
N ILE A 109 28.05 -11.60 -17.26
CA ILE A 109 27.17 -12.78 -17.39
C ILE A 109 27.19 -13.34 -18.82
N GLU A 110 27.47 -12.50 -19.81
CA GLU A 110 27.56 -12.87 -21.22
C GLU A 110 28.81 -13.72 -21.53
N ALA A 111 29.96 -13.44 -20.89
CA ALA A 111 31.17 -14.26 -21.04
C ALA A 111 30.97 -15.69 -20.51
N MET A 112 30.33 -15.85 -19.34
CA MET A 112 29.95 -17.17 -18.81
C MET A 112 28.99 -17.94 -19.73
N ARG A 113 28.15 -17.23 -20.49
CA ARG A 113 27.16 -17.84 -21.37
C ARG A 113 27.73 -18.26 -22.72
N ASN A 114 28.83 -17.65 -23.14
CA ASN A 114 29.54 -17.95 -24.37
C ASN A 114 30.74 -18.89 -24.18
N GLY A 115 31.05 -19.29 -22.93
CA GLY A 115 32.13 -20.24 -22.61
C GLY A 115 33.52 -19.64 -22.62
N GLU A 116 33.65 -18.31 -22.46
CA GLU A 116 34.92 -17.61 -22.35
C GLU A 116 35.32 -17.44 -20.87
N GLU A 117 36.61 -17.55 -20.55
CA GLU A 117 37.10 -17.41 -19.17
C GLU A 117 37.15 -15.94 -18.73
N CYS A 118 36.63 -15.68 -17.53
CA CYS A 118 36.64 -14.35 -16.90
C CYS A 118 37.83 -14.25 -15.94
N GLU A 119 38.61 -13.14 -16.00
CA GLU A 119 39.76 -12.91 -15.12
C GLU A 119 39.40 -12.88 -13.62
N ALA A 120 38.13 -12.71 -13.25
CA ALA A 120 37.68 -12.81 -11.87
C ALA A 120 37.49 -14.26 -11.38
N CYS A 121 37.52 -15.25 -12.28
CA CYS A 121 37.38 -16.68 -11.99
C CYS A 121 38.66 -17.49 -12.28
N GLN A 122 39.80 -16.81 -12.48
CA GLN A 122 41.13 -17.44 -12.39
C GLN A 122 41.46 -17.83 -10.95
#